data_AF-A0A7C3PAH4-F1
#
_entry.id   AF-A0A7C3PAH4-F1
#
_cell.length_a   1.000
_cell.length_b   1.000
_cell.length_c   1.000
_cell.angle_alpha   90.00
_cell.angle_beta   90.00
_cell.angle_gamma   90.00
#
_symmetry.space_group_name_H-M   'P 1'
#
loop_
_entity.id
_entity.type
_entity.pdbx_description
1 polymer ?
#
loop_
_entity_poly.entity_id
_entity_poly.type
_entity_poly.pdbx_seq_one_letter_code
_entity_poly.pdbx_strand_id
1 'polypeptide(L)'
;MSARPKWSLTACLAISAAAAMLAALGLGATALELARGAREVQLWFLVVFELVVIGAGVFGMLTGLGRFSEAPALSMLICGGSIFTVSVLAEPALVIRLTGAPGQALVIGGVSVLPFTFAGVVLGMALMLLAGVSALARGREKSRWYLVRAAATGLPVVLAAGLALWPPVQKAFMAMPGVASALVAVIGFFVLGGLLSASLHCVIRAFEVAVRE
;
A
#
# COMPACT_ATOMS: atom_id res chain seq x y z
N MET A 1 -6.96 27.15 16.87
CA MET A 1 -6.31 26.67 15.62
C MET A 1 -4.86 26.33 15.95
N SER A 2 -4.52 25.05 16.16
CA SER A 2 -3.11 24.70 16.39
C SER A 2 -2.32 24.92 15.10
N ALA A 3 -1.13 25.51 15.22
CA ALA A 3 -0.25 25.71 14.08
C ALA A 3 0.10 24.34 13.48
N ARG A 4 -0.21 24.15 12.20
CA ARG A 4 0.13 22.91 11.50
C ARG A 4 1.65 22.83 11.35
N PRO A 5 2.25 21.65 11.56
CA PRO A 5 3.66 21.46 11.28
C PRO A 5 3.93 21.64 9.78
N LYS A 6 4.53 22.77 9.38
CA LYS A 6 4.89 23.06 7.98
C LYS A 6 5.73 21.94 7.35
N TRP A 7 6.56 21.27 8.15
CA TRP A 7 7.40 20.16 7.73
C TRP A 7 6.61 18.95 7.19
N SER A 8 5.38 18.73 7.66
CA SER A 8 4.55 17.61 7.20
C SER A 8 4.07 17.80 5.76
N LEU A 9 3.77 19.04 5.36
CA LEU A 9 3.32 19.35 4.00
C LEU A 9 4.47 19.29 3.01
N THR A 10 5.65 19.78 3.39
CA THR A 10 6.85 19.68 2.54
C THR A 10 7.30 18.24 2.36
N ALA A 11 7.25 17.42 3.41
CA ALA A 11 7.56 15.99 3.32
C ALA A 11 6.55 15.25 2.43
N CYS A 12 5.25 15.53 2.60
CA CYS A 12 4.20 14.97 1.75
C CYS A 12 4.43 15.30 0.27
N LEU A 13 4.74 16.57 -0.04
CA LEU A 13 5.03 17.00 -1.40
C LEU A 13 6.21 16.23 -1.99
N ALA A 14 7.33 16.15 -1.26
CA ALA A 14 8.53 15.47 -1.73
C ALA A 14 8.32 13.97 -1.95
N ILE A 15 7.68 13.28 -1.01
CA ILE A 15 7.42 11.83 -1.12
C ILE A 15 6.46 11.54 -2.28
N SER A 16 5.40 12.36 -2.43
CA SER A 16 4.41 12.16 -3.50
C SER A 16 4.98 12.46 -4.89
N ALA A 17 5.83 13.48 -5.01
CA ALA A 17 6.56 13.77 -6.24
C ALA A 17 7.52 12.63 -6.60
N ALA A 18 8.26 12.11 -5.63
CA ALA A 18 9.14 10.95 -5.84
C ALA A 18 8.36 9.72 -6.31
N ALA A 19 7.20 9.43 -5.71
CA ALA A 19 6.34 8.32 -6.13
C ALA A 19 5.80 8.50 -7.56
N ALA A 20 5.34 9.72 -7.90
CA ALA A 20 4.86 10.01 -9.25
C ALA A 20 5.97 9.92 -10.31
N MET A 21 7.17 10.41 -10.00
CA MET A 21 8.33 10.30 -10.88
C MET A 21 8.75 8.84 -11.08
N LEU A 22 8.82 8.06 -10.01
CA LEU A 22 9.13 6.63 -10.06
C LEU A 22 8.14 5.87 -10.96
N ALA A 23 6.85 6.14 -10.79
CA ALA A 23 5.81 5.52 -11.58
C ALA A 23 5.81 5.95 -13.05
N ALA A 24 6.12 7.22 -13.32
CA ALA A 24 6.30 7.71 -14.68
C ALA A 24 7.47 7.01 -15.40
N LEU A 25 8.57 6.72 -14.68
CA LEU A 25 9.68 5.93 -15.22
C LEU A 25 9.27 4.48 -15.52
N GLY A 26 8.53 3.83 -14.62
CA GLY A 26 7.97 2.50 -14.83
C GLY A 26 7.02 2.44 -16.03
N LEU A 27 6.15 3.45 -16.16
CA LEU A 27 5.25 3.60 -17.30
C LEU A 27 6.01 3.81 -18.62
N GLY A 28 7.08 4.60 -18.62
CA GLY A 28 7.94 4.79 -19.79
C GLY A 28 8.63 3.50 -20.23
N ALA A 29 9.17 2.73 -19.28
CA ALA A 29 9.82 1.45 -19.56
C ALA A 29 8.83 0.40 -20.11
N THR A 30 7.64 0.30 -19.52
CA THR A 30 6.57 -0.61 -19.99
C THR A 30 6.05 -0.21 -21.36
N ALA A 31 5.83 1.08 -21.62
CA ALA A 31 5.40 1.57 -22.93
C ALA A 31 6.42 1.25 -24.04
N LEU A 32 7.72 1.34 -23.73
CA LEU A 32 8.77 0.97 -24.67
C LEU A 32 8.74 -0.52 -25.03
N GLU A 33 8.55 -1.40 -24.05
CA GLU A 33 8.44 -2.85 -24.31
C GLU A 33 7.15 -3.21 -25.07
N LEU A 34 6.03 -2.56 -24.75
CA LEU A 34 4.79 -2.70 -25.53
C LEU A 34 5.00 -2.26 -27.00
N ALA A 35 5.73 -1.17 -27.22
CA ALA A 35 6.07 -0.69 -28.56
C ALA A 35 7.00 -1.64 -29.32
N ARG A 36 7.85 -2.40 -28.61
CA ARG A 36 8.69 -3.48 -29.18
C ARG A 36 7.89 -4.75 -29.51
N GLY A 37 6.58 -4.77 -29.26
CA GLY A 37 5.70 -5.87 -29.62
C GLY A 37 5.50 -6.90 -28.52
N ALA A 38 5.93 -6.64 -27.28
CA ALA A 38 5.58 -7.48 -26.15
C ALA A 38 4.05 -7.43 -25.93
N ARG A 39 3.37 -8.57 -26.03
CA ARG A 39 1.91 -8.68 -25.83
C ARG A 39 1.57 -9.48 -24.58
N GLU A 40 2.33 -9.26 -23.53
CA GLU A 40 2.12 -9.96 -22.26
C GLU A 40 1.04 -9.27 -21.46
N VAL A 41 0.03 -10.03 -21.03
CA VAL A 41 -1.06 -9.57 -20.14
C VAL A 41 -0.49 -8.88 -18.89
N GLN A 42 0.67 -9.32 -18.42
CA GLN A 42 1.38 -8.76 -17.26
C GLN A 42 1.76 -7.29 -17.43
N LEU A 43 2.15 -6.86 -18.64
CA LEU A 43 2.52 -5.47 -18.91
C LEU A 43 1.33 -4.52 -18.80
N TRP A 44 0.13 -4.98 -19.19
CA TRP A 44 -1.09 -4.17 -19.04
C TRP A 44 -1.47 -3.93 -17.58
N PHE A 45 -1.31 -4.93 -16.71
CA PHE A 45 -1.51 -4.76 -15.27
C PHE A 45 -0.54 -3.73 -14.70
N LEU A 46 0.73 -3.80 -15.10
CA LEU A 46 1.74 -2.86 -14.64
C LEU A 46 1.41 -1.42 -15.08
N VAL A 47 0.99 -1.21 -16.33
CA VAL A 47 0.52 0.11 -16.81
C VAL A 47 -0.62 0.66 -15.94
N VAL A 48 -1.64 -0.16 -15.64
CA VAL A 48 -2.76 0.26 -14.79
C VAL A 48 -2.30 0.63 -13.38
N PHE A 49 -1.41 -0.18 -12.79
CA PHE A 49 -0.82 0.09 -11.49
C PHE A 49 -0.04 1.39 -11.46
N GLU A 50 0.82 1.64 -12.45
CA GLU A 50 1.58 2.89 -12.52
C GLU A 50 0.67 4.11 -12.66
N LEU A 51 -0.42 4.02 -13.43
CA LEU A 51 -1.40 5.11 -13.54
C LEU A 51 -2.07 5.42 -12.19
N VAL A 52 -2.39 4.40 -11.38
CA VAL A 52 -2.93 4.60 -10.04
C VAL A 52 -1.91 5.27 -9.12
N VAL A 53 -0.63 4.87 -9.19
CA VAL A 53 0.45 5.49 -8.40
C VAL A 53 0.68 6.94 -8.81
N ILE A 54 0.66 7.25 -10.11
CA ILE A 54 0.73 8.64 -10.62
C ILE A 54 -0.44 9.46 -10.09
N GLY A 55 -1.66 8.95 -10.17
CA GLY A 55 -2.86 9.61 -9.64
C GLY A 55 -2.74 9.90 -8.15
N ALA A 56 -2.38 8.90 -7.36
CA ALA A 56 -2.15 9.05 -5.91
C ALA A 56 -1.02 10.05 -5.61
N GLY A 57 0.06 10.04 -6.39
CA GLY A 57 1.16 11.00 -6.29
C GLY A 57 0.71 12.43 -6.58
N VAL A 58 -0.12 12.65 -7.60
CA VAL A 58 -0.70 13.97 -7.89
C VAL A 58 -1.59 14.47 -6.75
N PHE A 59 -2.48 13.64 -6.22
CA PHE A 59 -3.31 14.01 -5.06
C PHE A 59 -2.47 14.27 -3.80
N GLY A 60 -1.40 13.50 -3.59
CA GLY A 60 -0.44 13.71 -2.51
C GLY A 60 0.32 15.03 -2.66
N MET A 61 0.73 15.40 -3.88
CA MET A 61 1.34 16.71 -4.16
C MET A 61 0.35 17.86 -3.90
N LEU A 62 -0.90 17.76 -4.36
CA LEU A 62 -1.95 18.75 -4.07
C LEU A 62 -2.18 18.89 -2.57
N THR A 63 -2.09 17.80 -1.81
CA THR A 63 -2.14 17.80 -0.34
C THR A 63 -0.96 18.55 0.25
N GLY A 64 0.27 18.29 -0.23
CA GLY A 64 1.47 19.01 0.17
C GLY A 64 1.44 20.51 -0.16
N LEU A 65 0.75 20.90 -1.24
CA LEU A 65 0.48 22.30 -1.60
C LEU A 65 -0.65 22.94 -0.79
N GLY A 66 -1.27 22.20 0.13
CA GLY A 66 -2.32 22.72 1.02
C GLY A 66 -3.72 22.80 0.41
N ARG A 67 -3.97 22.18 -0.76
CA ARG A 67 -5.30 22.18 -1.39
C ARG A 67 -6.35 21.45 -0.55
N PHE A 68 -5.96 20.41 0.18
CA PHE A 68 -6.82 19.67 1.10
C PHE A 68 -6.64 20.17 2.52
N SER A 69 -7.02 21.42 2.77
CA SER A 69 -6.80 22.07 4.06
C SER A 69 -7.65 21.43 5.17
N GLU A 70 -8.83 20.88 4.91
CA GLU A 70 -9.69 20.34 5.96
C GLU A 70 -9.15 19.04 6.58
N ALA A 71 -8.68 18.11 5.74
CA ALA A 71 -8.25 16.77 6.17
C ALA A 71 -6.96 16.30 5.49
N PRO A 72 -5.82 17.02 5.64
CA PRO A 72 -4.58 16.70 4.93
C PRO A 72 -4.03 15.32 5.33
N ALA A 73 -4.15 14.95 6.60
CA ALA A 73 -3.67 13.66 7.10
C ALA A 73 -4.45 12.48 6.50
N LEU A 74 -5.77 12.62 6.30
CA LEU A 74 -6.59 11.59 5.67
C LEU A 74 -6.21 11.43 4.18
N SER A 75 -5.98 12.54 3.49
CA SER A 75 -5.52 12.51 2.10
C SER A 75 -4.15 11.82 1.97
N MET A 76 -3.18 12.14 2.86
CA MET A 76 -1.88 11.47 2.91
C MET A 76 -2.02 9.97 3.14
N LEU A 77 -2.92 9.56 4.05
CA LEU A 77 -3.18 8.15 4.33
C LEU A 77 -3.74 7.42 3.10
N ILE A 78 -4.71 8.02 2.41
CA ILE A 78 -5.32 7.44 1.20
C ILE A 78 -4.27 7.33 0.08
N CYS A 79 -3.51 8.39 -0.18
CA CYS A 79 -2.47 8.38 -1.20
C CYS A 79 -1.38 7.35 -0.88
N GLY A 80 -0.88 7.35 0.35
CA GLY A 80 0.13 6.40 0.82
C GLY A 80 -0.37 4.95 0.78
N GLY A 81 -1.62 4.72 1.19
CA GLY A 81 -2.26 3.40 1.15
C GLY A 81 -2.44 2.88 -0.27
N SER A 82 -2.86 3.73 -1.22
CA SER A 82 -2.96 3.38 -2.64
C SER A 82 -1.59 3.02 -3.23
N ILE A 83 -0.57 3.86 -3.00
CA ILE A 83 0.79 3.60 -3.49
C ILE A 83 1.32 2.29 -2.91
N PHE A 84 1.24 2.11 -1.59
CA PHE A 84 1.69 0.90 -0.91
C PHE A 84 0.99 -0.35 -1.45
N THR A 85 -0.34 -0.33 -1.51
CA THR A 85 -1.13 -1.50 -1.96
C THR A 85 -0.78 -1.86 -3.40
N VAL A 86 -0.73 -0.88 -4.29
CA VAL A 86 -0.40 -1.11 -5.70
C VAL A 86 1.03 -1.61 -5.85
N SER A 87 2.00 -1.05 -5.12
CA SER A 87 3.39 -1.53 -5.17
C SER A 87 3.57 -2.95 -4.64
N VAL A 88 2.78 -3.36 -3.63
CA VAL A 88 2.75 -4.75 -3.15
C VAL A 88 2.09 -5.67 -4.18
N LEU A 89 0.99 -5.24 -4.82
CA LEU A 89 0.30 -6.02 -5.84
C LEU A 89 1.09 -6.12 -7.16
N ALA A 90 1.94 -5.14 -7.45
CA ALA A 90 2.84 -5.14 -8.59
C ALA A 90 4.06 -6.04 -8.39
N GLU A 91 4.26 -6.61 -7.20
CA GLU A 91 5.36 -7.52 -6.92
C GLU A 91 5.27 -8.74 -7.85
N PRO A 92 6.31 -9.01 -8.67
CA PRO A 92 6.24 -10.03 -9.70
C PRO A 92 5.91 -11.41 -9.15
N ALA A 93 6.39 -11.81 -7.97
CA ALA A 93 6.05 -13.11 -7.41
C ALA A 93 4.55 -13.22 -7.08
N LEU A 94 3.91 -12.13 -6.65
CA LEU A 94 2.47 -12.08 -6.46
C LEU A 94 1.72 -12.18 -7.78
N VAL A 95 2.10 -11.41 -8.79
CA VAL A 95 1.50 -11.45 -10.14
C VAL A 95 1.68 -12.83 -10.77
N ILE A 96 2.85 -13.42 -10.63
CA ILE A 96 3.20 -14.75 -11.13
C ILE A 96 2.38 -15.84 -10.41
N ARG A 97 2.22 -15.76 -9.08
CA ARG A 97 1.35 -16.66 -8.31
C ARG A 97 -0.11 -16.53 -8.71
N LEU A 98 -0.57 -15.32 -9.05
CA LEU A 98 -1.93 -15.07 -9.51
C LEU A 98 -2.18 -15.50 -10.97
N THR A 99 -1.13 -15.49 -11.81
CA THR A 99 -1.23 -15.82 -13.25
C THR A 99 -0.71 -17.21 -13.63
N GLY A 100 -0.08 -17.94 -12.69
CA GLY A 100 0.36 -19.33 -12.88
C GLY A 100 1.65 -19.50 -13.70
N ALA A 101 2.44 -18.44 -13.93
CA ALA A 101 3.67 -18.51 -14.73
C ALA A 101 4.86 -19.05 -13.91
N PRO A 102 5.88 -19.67 -14.53
CA PRO A 102 7.09 -20.11 -13.83
C PRO A 102 8.05 -18.95 -13.53
N GLY A 103 8.06 -18.50 -12.27
CA GLY A 103 9.21 -18.13 -11.42
C GLY A 103 10.29 -17.12 -11.87
N GLN A 104 10.28 -16.54 -13.07
CA GLN A 104 11.30 -15.59 -13.47
C GLN A 104 10.99 -14.18 -12.92
N ALA A 105 12.01 -13.52 -12.37
CA ALA A 105 11.89 -12.13 -11.99
C ALA A 105 11.47 -11.30 -13.21
N LEU A 106 10.50 -10.40 -13.04
CA LEU A 106 10.09 -9.51 -14.12
C LEU A 106 11.27 -8.58 -14.46
N VAL A 107 11.80 -8.74 -15.66
CA VAL A 107 12.91 -7.96 -16.20
C VAL A 107 12.40 -7.21 -17.42
N ILE A 108 12.40 -5.88 -17.34
CA ILE A 108 11.97 -4.99 -18.43
C ILE A 108 13.24 -4.37 -19.02
N GLY A 109 13.53 -4.65 -20.29
CA GLY A 109 14.72 -4.12 -20.97
C GLY A 109 16.05 -4.49 -20.30
N GLY A 110 16.15 -5.66 -19.66
CA GLY A 110 17.35 -6.11 -18.93
C GLY A 110 17.47 -5.58 -17.49
N VAL A 111 16.50 -4.79 -17.02
CA VAL A 111 16.49 -4.23 -15.66
C VAL A 111 15.42 -4.91 -14.80
N SER A 112 15.80 -5.31 -13.58
CA SER A 112 14.85 -5.87 -12.60
C SER A 112 13.86 -4.81 -12.13
N VAL A 113 12.57 -5.14 -12.10
CA VAL A 113 11.49 -4.26 -11.62
C VAL A 113 11.41 -4.23 -10.08
N LEU A 114 12.06 -5.18 -9.41
CA LEU A 114 11.99 -5.35 -7.95
C LEU A 114 12.41 -4.09 -7.16
N PRO A 115 13.52 -3.39 -7.48
CA PRO A 115 13.90 -2.17 -6.75
C PRO A 115 12.86 -1.05 -6.85
N PHE A 116 12.16 -0.95 -7.99
CA PHE A 116 11.12 0.05 -8.21
C PHE A 116 9.88 -0.24 -7.35
N THR A 117 9.43 -1.49 -7.34
CA THR A 117 8.31 -1.91 -6.46
C THR A 117 8.65 -1.68 -4.99
N PHE A 118 9.86 -2.03 -4.55
CA PHE A 118 10.31 -1.81 -3.18
C PHE A 118 10.37 -0.33 -2.82
N ALA A 119 10.88 0.52 -3.72
CA ALA A 119 10.86 1.97 -3.52
C ALA A 119 9.43 2.50 -3.39
N GLY A 120 8.49 2.02 -4.20
CA GLY A 120 7.07 2.36 -4.09
C GLY A 120 6.47 1.95 -2.73
N VAL A 121 6.78 0.75 -2.24
CA VAL A 121 6.37 0.28 -0.90
C VAL A 121 6.91 1.21 0.19
N VAL A 122 8.19 1.58 0.13
CA VAL A 122 8.82 2.50 1.09
C VAL A 122 8.17 3.88 1.05
N LEU A 123 7.92 4.45 -0.13
CA LEU A 123 7.29 5.75 -0.29
C LEU A 123 5.84 5.76 0.22
N GLY A 124 5.06 4.71 -0.09
CA GLY A 124 3.71 4.52 0.42
C GLY A 124 3.67 4.42 1.95
N MET A 125 4.56 3.61 2.54
CA MET A 125 4.71 3.53 4.00
C MET A 125 5.10 4.87 4.62
N ALA A 126 6.05 5.59 4.02
CA ALA A 126 6.47 6.89 4.51
C ALA A 126 5.31 7.90 4.56
N LEU A 127 4.44 7.93 3.53
CA LEU A 127 3.23 8.77 3.52
C LEU A 127 2.22 8.35 4.59
N MET A 128 1.97 7.05 4.76
CA MET A 128 1.05 6.56 5.81
C MET A 128 1.59 6.86 7.21
N LEU A 129 2.88 6.72 7.45
CA LEU A 129 3.53 7.09 8.71
C LEU A 129 3.44 8.60 8.95
N LEU A 130 3.70 9.41 7.93
CA LEU A 130 3.56 10.86 8.00
C LEU A 130 2.13 11.28 8.33
N ALA A 131 1.14 10.61 7.74
CA ALA A 131 -0.28 10.80 8.06
C ALA A 131 -0.58 10.46 9.53
N GLY A 132 -0.09 9.31 10.01
CA GLY A 132 -0.25 8.88 11.39
C GLY A 132 0.40 9.84 12.38
N VAL A 133 1.64 10.24 12.15
CA VAL A 133 2.35 11.23 12.98
C VAL A 133 1.62 12.57 12.98
N SER A 134 1.13 13.02 11.81
CA SER A 134 0.37 14.26 11.69
C SER A 134 -0.97 14.21 12.45
N ALA A 135 -1.63 13.05 12.49
CA ALA A 135 -2.83 12.84 13.29
C ALA A 135 -2.49 12.85 14.80
N LEU A 136 -1.42 12.16 15.21
CA LEU A 136 -0.97 12.08 16.61
C LEU A 136 -0.48 13.42 17.17
N ALA A 137 0.18 14.24 16.35
CA ALA A 137 0.68 15.57 16.71
C ALA A 137 -0.44 16.55 17.09
N ARG A 138 -1.69 16.29 16.69
CA ARG A 138 -2.85 17.09 17.13
C ARG A 138 -3.25 16.82 18.58
N GLY A 139 -2.63 15.85 19.25
CA GLY A 139 -2.71 15.69 20.70
C GLY A 139 -4.03 15.15 21.24
N ARG A 140 -4.89 14.56 20.41
CA ARG A 140 -6.24 14.14 20.83
C ARG A 140 -6.24 12.72 21.36
N GLU A 141 -6.60 12.59 22.64
CA GLU A 141 -6.64 11.32 23.36
C GLU A 141 -7.54 10.28 22.68
N LYS A 142 -8.74 10.68 22.25
CA LYS A 142 -9.68 9.78 21.55
C LYS A 142 -9.12 9.24 20.24
N SER A 143 -8.42 10.07 19.46
CA SER A 143 -7.80 9.63 18.20
C SER A 143 -6.72 8.59 18.47
N ARG A 144 -5.90 8.77 19.51
CA ARG A 144 -4.90 7.79 19.96
C ARG A 144 -5.54 6.46 20.31
N TRP A 145 -6.65 6.47 21.04
CA TRP A 145 -7.35 5.23 21.41
C TRP A 145 -7.84 4.44 20.20
N TYR A 146 -8.39 5.13 19.18
CA TYR A 146 -8.76 4.48 17.92
C TYR A 146 -7.55 3.92 17.16
N LEU A 147 -6.41 4.62 17.15
CA LEU A 147 -5.17 4.10 16.54
C LEU A 147 -4.64 2.86 17.27
N VAL A 148 -4.71 2.83 18.62
CA VAL A 148 -4.35 1.65 19.40
C VAL A 148 -5.27 0.46 19.06
N ARG A 149 -6.59 0.69 18.92
CA ARG A 149 -7.53 -0.35 18.48
C ARG A 149 -7.27 -0.81 17.06
N ALA A 150 -6.94 0.11 16.16
CA ALA A 150 -6.55 -0.23 14.79
C ALA A 150 -5.28 -1.10 14.76
N ALA A 151 -4.28 -0.76 15.58
CA ALA A 151 -3.07 -1.56 15.73
C ALA A 151 -3.38 -2.94 16.34
N ALA A 152 -4.19 -3.00 17.40
CA ALA A 152 -4.55 -4.25 18.05
C ALA A 152 -5.32 -5.22 17.13
N THR A 153 -6.19 -4.69 16.27
CA THR A 153 -6.96 -5.48 15.29
C THR A 153 -6.18 -5.76 14.01
N GLY A 154 -5.29 -4.87 13.59
CA GLY A 154 -4.47 -5.01 12.39
C GLY A 154 -3.23 -5.90 12.59
N LEU A 155 -2.62 -5.90 13.78
CA LEU A 155 -1.41 -6.66 14.07
C LEU A 155 -1.58 -8.17 13.80
N PRO A 156 -2.67 -8.84 14.24
CA PRO A 156 -2.90 -10.25 13.88
C PRO A 156 -2.98 -10.48 12.37
N VAL A 157 -3.52 -9.53 11.59
CA VAL A 157 -3.58 -9.63 10.13
C VAL A 157 -2.19 -9.59 9.52
N VAL A 158 -1.35 -8.64 9.98
CA VAL A 158 0.04 -8.52 9.53
C VAL A 158 0.86 -9.76 9.90
N LEU A 159 0.69 -10.27 11.13
CA LEU A 159 1.36 -11.48 11.57
C LEU A 159 0.92 -12.71 10.77
N ALA A 160 -0.38 -12.87 10.54
CA ALA A 160 -0.90 -13.98 9.73
C ALA A 160 -0.40 -13.91 8.27
N ALA A 161 -0.37 -12.71 7.68
CA ALA A 161 0.21 -12.51 6.36
C ALA A 161 1.71 -12.85 6.33
N GLY A 162 2.47 -12.40 7.33
CA GLY A 162 3.90 -12.72 7.46
C GLY A 162 4.15 -14.22 7.63
N LEU A 163 3.35 -14.89 8.46
CA LEU A 163 3.41 -16.34 8.65
C LEU A 163 3.04 -17.10 7.38
N ALA A 164 2.04 -16.64 6.62
CA ALA A 164 1.67 -17.24 5.33
C ALA A 164 2.79 -17.15 4.28
N LEU A 165 3.70 -16.18 4.42
CA LEU A 165 4.89 -16.04 3.58
C LEU A 165 6.08 -16.90 4.05
N TRP A 166 6.02 -17.49 5.24
CA TRP A 166 7.12 -18.27 5.81
C TRP A 166 7.18 -19.68 5.18
N PRO A 167 8.31 -20.12 4.58
CA PRO A 167 8.39 -21.39 3.85
C PRO A 167 7.96 -22.64 4.63
N PRO A 168 8.26 -22.80 5.94
CA PRO A 168 7.77 -23.93 6.72
C PRO A 168 6.24 -23.97 6.81
N VAL A 169 5.59 -22.82 6.95
CA VAL A 169 4.12 -22.69 7.00
C VAL A 169 3.52 -23.03 5.63
N GLN A 170 4.12 -22.54 4.54
CA GLN A 170 3.70 -22.88 3.18
C GLN A 170 3.80 -24.39 2.93
N LYS A 171 4.92 -25.02 3.30
CA LYS A 171 5.12 -26.47 3.16
C LYS A 171 4.11 -27.25 4.00
N ALA A 172 3.86 -26.83 5.24
CA ALA A 172 2.86 -27.46 6.11
C ALA A 172 1.45 -27.34 5.52
N PHE A 173 1.08 -26.16 5.00
CA PHE A 173 -0.21 -25.93 4.37
C PHE A 173 -0.40 -26.78 3.10
N MET A 174 0.62 -26.88 2.25
CA MET A 174 0.60 -27.71 1.04
C MET A 174 0.57 -29.22 1.33
N ALA A 175 1.00 -29.63 2.53
CA ALA A 175 0.92 -31.03 2.98
C ALA A 175 -0.45 -31.40 3.57
N MET A 176 -1.34 -30.43 3.80
CA MET A 176 -2.69 -30.71 4.32
C MET A 176 -3.56 -31.40 3.26
N PRO A 177 -4.48 -32.30 3.66
CA PRO A 177 -5.54 -32.78 2.79
C PRO A 177 -6.32 -31.60 2.20
N GLY A 178 -6.72 -31.67 0.93
CA GLY A 178 -7.36 -30.55 0.22
C GLY A 178 -8.60 -29.97 0.91
N VAL A 179 -9.39 -30.80 1.60
CA VAL A 179 -10.54 -30.33 2.39
C VAL A 179 -10.09 -29.50 3.60
N ALA A 180 -9.03 -29.92 4.29
CA ALA A 180 -8.51 -29.22 5.46
C ALA A 180 -7.92 -27.85 5.08
N SER A 181 -7.13 -27.79 4.00
CA SER A 181 -6.58 -26.52 3.52
C SER A 181 -7.67 -25.56 3.03
N ALA A 182 -8.71 -26.06 2.36
CA ALA A 182 -9.86 -25.26 1.97
C ALA A 182 -10.60 -24.67 3.18
N LEU A 183 -10.87 -25.48 4.22
CA LEU A 183 -11.51 -25.00 5.45
C LEU A 183 -10.66 -23.94 6.16
N VAL A 184 -9.36 -24.16 6.30
CA VAL A 184 -8.43 -23.18 6.88
C VAL A 184 -8.42 -21.88 6.08
N ALA A 185 -8.42 -21.96 4.74
CA ALA A 185 -8.46 -20.77 3.88
C ALA A 185 -9.77 -19.99 4.03
N VAL A 186 -10.93 -20.66 4.06
CA VAL A 186 -12.24 -20.01 4.22
C VAL A 186 -12.36 -19.36 5.59
N ILE A 187 -12.02 -20.08 6.67
CA ILE A 187 -12.05 -19.53 8.03
C ILE A 187 -11.07 -18.36 8.15
N GLY A 188 -9.85 -18.54 7.65
CA GLY A 188 -8.83 -17.49 7.60
C GLY A 188 -9.31 -16.25 6.86
N PHE A 189 -9.96 -16.40 5.72
CA PHE A 189 -10.53 -15.28 4.96
C PHE A 189 -11.54 -14.47 5.78
N PHE A 190 -12.50 -15.12 6.44
CA PHE A 190 -13.50 -14.41 7.24
C PHE A 190 -12.90 -13.75 8.47
N VAL A 191 -12.01 -14.44 9.19
CA VAL A 191 -11.36 -13.89 10.39
C VAL A 191 -10.46 -12.72 10.04
N LEU A 192 -9.56 -12.88 9.06
CA LEU A 192 -8.63 -11.84 8.65
C LEU A 192 -9.35 -10.68 7.96
N GLY A 193 -10.38 -10.95 7.15
CA GLY A 193 -11.22 -9.93 6.53
C GLY A 193 -11.98 -9.10 7.57
N GLY A 194 -12.56 -9.74 8.59
CA GLY A 194 -13.22 -9.05 9.70
C GLY A 194 -12.27 -8.18 10.51
N LEU A 195 -11.08 -8.70 10.85
CA LEU A 195 -10.04 -7.96 11.57
C LEU A 195 -9.49 -6.78 10.76
N LEU A 196 -9.25 -6.98 9.46
CA LEU A 196 -8.82 -5.91 8.55
C LEU A 196 -9.89 -4.82 8.45
N SER A 197 -11.16 -5.19 8.30
CA SER A 197 -12.28 -4.25 8.27
C SER A 197 -12.39 -3.45 9.57
N ALA A 198 -12.30 -4.12 10.72
CA ALA A 198 -12.32 -3.46 12.03
C ALA A 198 -11.13 -2.50 12.22
N SER A 199 -9.94 -2.89 11.77
CA SER A 199 -8.73 -2.06 11.80
C SER A 199 -8.91 -0.81 10.94
N LEU A 200 -9.33 -0.96 9.69
CA LEU A 200 -9.59 0.15 8.77
C LEU A 200 -10.68 1.09 9.32
N HIS A 201 -11.76 0.55 9.88
CA HIS A 201 -12.79 1.36 10.53
C HIS A 201 -12.21 2.19 11.67
N CYS A 202 -11.39 1.59 12.54
CA CYS A 202 -10.72 2.31 13.63
C CYS A 202 -9.77 3.39 13.11
N VAL A 203 -9.01 3.12 12.04
CA VAL A 203 -8.16 4.14 11.40
C VAL A 203 -9.01 5.29 10.90
N ILE A 204 -10.07 5.05 10.14
CA ILE A 204 -10.95 6.12 9.61
C ILE A 204 -11.49 6.97 10.76
N ARG A 205 -12.03 6.33 11.82
CA ARG A 205 -12.55 7.04 13.01
C ARG A 205 -11.47 7.84 13.73
N ALA A 206 -10.25 7.34 13.82
CA ALA A 206 -9.14 8.08 14.41
C ALA A 206 -8.87 9.40 13.68
N PHE A 207 -8.91 9.39 12.35
CA PHE A 207 -8.69 10.57 11.52
C PHE A 207 -9.90 11.52 11.52
N GLU A 208 -11.13 11.00 11.51
CA GLU A 208 -12.34 11.82 11.63
C GLU A 208 -12.37 12.62 12.94
N VAL A 209 -12.08 11.96 14.07
CA VAL A 209 -12.03 12.61 15.39
C VAL A 209 -10.89 13.64 15.47
N ALA A 210 -9.77 13.36 14.79
CA ALA A 210 -8.65 14.30 14.68
C ALA A 210 -8.97 15.55 13.84
N VAL A 211 -10.05 15.54 13.04
CA VAL A 211 -10.51 16.68 12.25
C VAL A 211 -11.61 17.48 12.97
N ARG A 212 -12.57 16.80 13.62
CA ARG A 212 -13.81 17.45 14.13
C ARG A 212 -13.67 18.24 15.43
N GLU A 213 -12.87 17.74 16.39
CA GLU A 213 -12.60 18.48 17.65
C GLU A 213 -11.65 19.67 17.41
#